data_AF-V8NGF2-F1
#
_entry.id   AF-V8NGF2-F1
#
_cell.length_a   1.000
_cell.length_b   1.000
_cell.length_c   1.000
_cell.angle_alpha   90.00
_cell.angle_beta   90.00
_cell.angle_gamma   90.00
#
_symmetry.space_group_name_H-M   'P 1'
#
loop_
_entity.id
_entity.type
_entity.pdbx_description
1 polymer ?
#
loop_
_entity_poly.entity_id
_entity_poly.type
_entity_poly.pdbx_seq_one_letter_code
_entity_poly.pdbx_strand_id
1 'polypeptide(L)'
;MAPEAENCGLVSRVFQDRETMLQSAFDLATEIASKSPIAVQGTKINLVYSRDHSVPEGLKYMAAWNMSMLQTEDIIKSAQALMEKKSPKQVVYSKL
;
A
#
# COMPACT_ATOMS: atom_id res chain seq x y z
N MET A 1 -12.64 -21.43 -15.35
CA MET A 1 -13.09 -20.37 -14.42
C MET A 1 -11.97 -19.43 -14.02
N ALA A 2 -10.77 -19.89 -13.65
CA ALA A 2 -9.65 -19.00 -13.31
C ALA A 2 -9.29 -17.95 -14.39
N PRO A 3 -9.21 -18.29 -15.71
CA PRO A 3 -8.89 -17.29 -16.74
C PRO A 3 -9.95 -16.19 -16.90
N GLU A 4 -11.22 -16.51 -16.67
CA GLU A 4 -12.30 -15.52 -16.73
C GLU A 4 -12.23 -14.55 -15.55
N ALA A 5 -12.01 -15.08 -14.33
CA ALA A 5 -11.87 -14.27 -13.13
C ALA A 5 -10.67 -13.31 -13.18
N GLU A 6 -9.57 -13.74 -13.82
CA GLU A 6 -8.41 -12.89 -14.07
C GLU A 6 -8.72 -11.81 -15.11
N ASN A 7 -9.31 -12.20 -16.25
CA ASN A 7 -9.65 -11.27 -17.33
C ASN A 7 -10.66 -10.19 -16.91
N CYS A 8 -11.59 -10.49 -16.00
CA CYS A 8 -12.55 -9.50 -15.50
C CYS A 8 -12.04 -8.71 -14.28
N GLY A 9 -10.83 -9.00 -13.78
CA GLY A 9 -10.20 -8.26 -12.68
C GLY A 9 -10.66 -8.66 -11.28
N LEU A 10 -11.41 -9.76 -11.13
CA LEU A 10 -11.80 -10.28 -9.82
C LEU A 10 -10.58 -10.80 -9.04
N VAL A 11 -9.64 -11.44 -9.74
CA VAL A 11 -8.34 -11.85 -9.19
C VAL A 11 -7.21 -11.18 -9.95
N SER A 12 -6.13 -10.81 -9.26
CA SER A 12 -5.02 -10.10 -9.90
C SER A 12 -4.07 -11.01 -10.68
N ARG A 13 -3.96 -12.29 -10.30
CA ARG A 13 -3.02 -13.27 -10.87
C ARG A 13 -3.55 -14.69 -10.68
N VAL A 14 -3.29 -15.57 -11.66
CA VAL A 14 -3.52 -17.02 -11.57
C VAL A 14 -2.19 -17.78 -11.50
N PHE A 15 -2.13 -18.84 -10.70
CA PHE A 15 -0.95 -19.68 -10.52
C PHE A 15 -1.27 -21.14 -10.84
N GLN A 16 -0.24 -21.92 -11.19
CA GLN A 16 -0.40 -23.33 -11.57
C GLN A 16 -0.89 -24.21 -10.42
N ASP A 17 -0.46 -23.89 -9.20
CA ASP A 17 -0.74 -24.66 -8.00
C ASP A 17 -0.83 -23.76 -6.75
N ARG A 18 -1.30 -24.35 -5.65
CA ARG A 18 -1.52 -23.68 -4.36
C ARG A 18 -0.22 -23.22 -3.70
N GLU A 19 0.85 -23.98 -3.84
CA GLU A 19 2.13 -23.68 -3.20
C GLU A 19 2.75 -22.43 -3.83
N THR A 20 2.81 -22.38 -5.16
CA THR A 20 3.27 -21.22 -5.93
C THR A 20 2.40 -19.98 -5.66
N MET A 21 1.08 -20.15 -5.57
CA MET A 21 0.15 -19.07 -5.19
C MET A 21 0.47 -18.50 -3.81
N LEU A 22 0.65 -19.37 -2.80
CA LEU A 22 0.93 -18.92 -1.43
C LEU A 22 2.29 -18.24 -1.33
N GLN A 23 3.31 -18.77 -2.01
CA GLN A 23 4.62 -18.11 -2.06
C GLN A 23 4.49 -16.69 -2.62
N SER A 24 3.80 -16.52 -3.75
CA SER A 24 3.60 -15.20 -4.35
C SER A 24 2.76 -14.26 -3.48
N ALA A 25 1.80 -14.79 -2.73
CA ALA A 25 1.02 -14.03 -1.76
C ALA A 25 1.88 -13.55 -0.58
N PHE A 26 2.77 -14.39 -0.05
CA PHE A 26 3.71 -14.01 1.02
C PHE A 26 4.77 -13.02 0.53
N ASP A 27 5.25 -13.15 -0.70
CA ASP A 27 6.17 -12.18 -1.30
C ASP A 27 5.51 -10.80 -1.40
N LEU A 28 4.25 -10.74 -1.84
CA LEU A 28 3.47 -9.51 -1.88
C LEU A 28 3.24 -8.94 -0.46
N ALA A 29 2.87 -9.79 0.51
CA ALA A 29 2.67 -9.37 1.89
C ALA A 29 3.97 -8.78 2.49
N THR A 30 5.11 -9.40 2.19
CA THR A 30 6.44 -8.92 2.60
C THR A 30 6.77 -7.58 1.94
N GLU A 31 6.44 -7.42 0.66
CA GLU A 31 6.62 -6.14 -0.03
C GLU A 31 5.76 -5.04 0.59
N ILE A 32 4.49 -5.30 0.89
CA ILE A 32 3.60 -4.35 1.56
C ILE A 32 4.14 -4.01 2.96
N ALA A 33 4.56 -5.02 3.73
CA ALA A 33 5.12 -4.85 5.08
C ALA A 33 6.44 -4.06 5.09
N SER A 34 7.17 -4.01 3.98
CA SER A 34 8.40 -3.20 3.84
C SER A 34 8.14 -1.70 3.66
N LYS A 35 6.88 -1.27 3.56
CA LYS A 35 6.51 0.14 3.37
C LYS A 35 6.10 0.78 4.70
N SER A 36 6.01 2.11 4.73
CA SER A 36 5.46 2.85 5.85
C SER A 36 4.05 2.33 6.20
N PRO A 37 3.79 1.88 7.45
CA PRO A 37 2.48 1.41 7.84
C PRO A 37 1.43 2.51 7.81
N ILE A 38 1.83 3.76 8.11
CA ILE A 38 0.96 4.95 8.00
C ILE A 38 0.55 5.17 6.56
N ALA A 39 1.49 5.10 5.62
CA ALA A 39 1.20 5.30 4.20
C ALA A 39 0.28 4.19 3.63
N VAL A 40 0.57 2.92 3.91
CA VAL A 40 -0.23 1.79 3.40
C VAL A 40 -1.65 1.82 3.95
N GLN A 41 -1.80 1.96 5.27
CA GLN A 41 -3.12 1.96 5.90
C GLN A 41 -3.91 3.22 5.54
N GLY A 42 -3.27 4.39 5.57
CA GLY A 42 -3.88 5.66 5.14
C GLY A 42 -4.35 5.61 3.69
N THR A 43 -3.57 5.02 2.78
CA THR A 43 -3.97 4.83 1.38
C THR A 43 -5.21 3.94 1.28
N LYS A 44 -5.24 2.80 1.96
CA LYS A 44 -6.42 1.90 1.95
C LYS A 44 -7.67 2.61 2.47
N ILE A 45 -7.55 3.34 3.58
CA ILE A 45 -8.67 4.10 4.17
C ILE A 45 -9.20 5.14 3.18
N ASN A 46 -8.31 5.91 2.55
CA ASN A 46 -8.70 6.93 1.57
C ASN A 46 -9.29 6.35 0.29
N LEU A 47 -8.78 5.20 -0.19
CA LEU A 47 -9.37 4.48 -1.34
C LEU A 47 -10.79 4.01 -1.05
N VAL A 48 -11.01 3.42 0.14
CA VAL A 48 -12.34 2.96 0.56
C VAL A 48 -13.29 4.13 0.74
N TYR A 49 -12.85 5.23 1.38
CA TYR A 49 -13.66 6.43 1.52
C TYR A 49 -14.05 7.00 0.15
N SER A 50 -13.08 7.14 -0.76
CA SER A 50 -13.30 7.72 -2.09
C SER A 50 -14.22 6.89 -2.98
N ARG A 51 -14.35 5.57 -2.74
CA ARG A 51 -15.28 4.70 -3.46
C ARG A 51 -16.73 5.11 -3.23
N ASP A 52 -17.06 5.55 -2.01
CA ASP A 52 -18.44 5.76 -1.57
C ASP A 52 -18.83 7.25 -1.54
N HIS A 53 -17.95 8.14 -1.99
CA HIS A 53 -18.14 9.60 -1.94
C HIS A 53 -17.77 10.27 -3.28
N SER A 54 -18.24 11.51 -3.48
CA SER A 54 -17.85 12.28 -4.66
C SER A 54 -16.35 12.64 -4.61
N VAL A 55 -15.75 12.89 -5.78
CA VAL A 55 -14.34 13.30 -5.87
C VAL A 55 -14.03 14.53 -5.00
N PRO A 56 -14.84 15.62 -4.98
CA PRO A 56 -14.58 16.75 -4.09
C PRO A 56 -14.59 16.40 -2.60
N GLU A 57 -15.46 15.49 -2.16
CA GLU A 57 -15.51 15.02 -0.77
C GLU A 57 -14.30 14.15 -0.43
N GLY A 58 -13.93 13.22 -1.32
CA GLY A 58 -12.75 12.38 -1.17
C GLY A 58 -11.47 13.21 -1.06
N LEU A 59 -11.32 14.24 -1.89
CA LEU A 59 -10.16 15.15 -1.82
C LEU A 59 -10.12 15.95 -0.51
N LYS A 60 -11.27 16.45 -0.03
CA LYS A 60 -11.34 17.12 1.28
C LYS A 60 -10.98 16.19 2.42
N TYR A 61 -11.49 14.96 2.41
CA TYR A 61 -11.16 13.94 3.40
C TYR A 61 -9.67 13.60 3.37
N MET A 62 -9.09 13.39 2.19
CA MET A 62 -7.67 13.10 2.03
C MET A 62 -6.78 14.24 2.52
N ALA A 63 -7.14 15.49 2.22
CA ALA A 63 -6.42 16.65 2.72
C ALA A 63 -6.44 16.68 4.26
N ALA A 64 -7.62 16.51 4.86
CA ALA A 64 -7.77 16.49 6.32
C ALA A 64 -7.00 15.34 6.98
N TRP A 65 -7.05 14.15 6.38
CA TRP A 65 -6.28 12.98 6.84
C TRP A 65 -4.77 13.25 6.80
N ASN A 66 -4.27 13.78 5.69
CA ASN A 66 -2.85 14.05 5.50
C ASN A 66 -2.32 15.20 6.37
N MET A 67 -3.16 16.14 6.83
CA MET A 67 -2.74 17.18 7.78
C MET A 67 -2.10 16.58 9.06
N SER A 68 -2.59 15.42 9.52
CA SER A 68 -2.01 14.70 10.64
C SER A 68 -0.97 13.68 10.18
N MET A 69 -1.29 12.88 9.16
CA MET A 69 -0.46 11.73 8.81
C MET A 69 0.87 12.09 8.14
N LEU A 70 1.00 13.29 7.56
CA LEU A 70 2.28 13.79 7.05
C LEU A 70 3.25 14.20 8.17
N GLN A 71 2.82 14.27 9.43
CA GLN A 71 3.69 14.58 10.57
C GLN A 71 4.42 13.34 11.13
N THR A 72 4.52 12.28 10.34
CA THR A 72 5.25 11.05 10.68
C THR A 72 6.75 11.16 10.38
N GLU A 73 7.56 10.47 11.19
CA GLU A 73 8.99 10.26 10.91
C GLU A 73 9.24 9.44 9.64
N ASP A 74 8.26 8.66 9.18
CA ASP A 74 8.40 7.76 8.02
C ASP A 74 8.80 8.52 6.75
N ILE A 75 8.34 9.77 6.60
CA ILE A 75 8.69 10.65 5.48
C ILE A 75 10.15 11.07 5.58
N ILE A 76 10.60 11.47 6.77
CA ILE A 76 11.98 11.91 7.01
C ILE A 76 12.94 10.75 6.78
N LYS A 77 12.64 9.57 7.34
CA LYS A 77 13.44 8.34 7.15
C LYS A 77 13.52 7.95 5.68
N SER A 78 12.40 8.05 4.95
CA SER A 78 12.34 7.78 3.52
C SER A 78 13.18 8.77 2.70
N ALA A 79 13.10 10.06 3.01
CA ALA A 79 13.87 11.10 2.34
C ALA A 79 15.38 10.91 2.59
N GLN A 80 15.79 10.62 3.83
CA GLN A 80 17.18 10.33 4.18
C GLN A 80 17.70 9.10 3.43
N ALA A 81 16.94 8.00 3.40
CA ALA A 81 17.33 6.81 2.68
C ALA A 81 17.53 7.06 1.18
N LEU A 82 16.66 7.88 0.57
CA LEU A 82 16.80 8.30 -0.82
C LEU A 82 18.09 9.11 -1.03
N MET A 83 18.39 10.07 -0.15
CA MET A 83 19.63 10.86 -0.19
C MET A 83 20.89 9.99 -0.05
N GLU A 84 20.82 8.96 0.78
CA GLU A 84 21.89 7.98 1.00
C GLU A 84 21.94 6.89 -0.08
N LYS A 85 21.09 6.96 -1.11
CA LYS A 85 20.94 5.95 -2.17
C LYS A 85 20.66 4.54 -1.64
N LYS A 86 20.02 4.45 -0.48
CA LYS A 86 19.51 3.20 0.08
C LYS A 86 18.20 2.80 -0.60
N SER A 87 17.97 1.51 -0.70
CA SER A 87 16.69 0.98 -1.18
C SER A 87 15.59 1.28 -0.17
N PRO A 88 14.36 1.62 -0.62
CA PRO A 88 13.21 1.79 0.27
C PRO A 88 12.93 0.58 1.18
N LYS A 89 13.31 -0.64 0.74
CA LYS A 89 13.17 -1.87 1.54
C LYS A 89 14.13 -1.94 2.75
N GLN A 90 15.14 -1.07 2.79
CA GLN A 90 16.11 -0.99 3.89
C GLN A 90 15.69 0.01 4.97
N VAL A 91 14.57 0.73 4.77
CA VAL A 91 14.04 1.68 5.75
C VAL A 91 13.22 0.93 6.78
N VAL A 92 13.59 1.09 8.06
CA VAL A 92 12.83 0.51 9.17
C VAL A 92 11.89 1.56 9.72
N TYR A 93 10.59 1.28 9.63
CA TYR A 93 9.53 2.11 10.19
C TYR A 93 9.14 1.63 11.59
N SER A 94 8.64 2.55 12.41
CA SER A 94 8.09 2.21 13.72
C SER A 94 6.80 1.39 13.54
N LYS A 95 6.46 0.56 14.53
CA LYS A 95 5.13 -0.07 14.57
C LYS A 95 4.07 1.03 14.67
N LEU A 96 2.97 0.88 13.91
CA LEU A 96 1.78 1.72 14.04
C LEU A 96 0.90 1.23 15.18
#